data_AF-A0A081DBJ4-F1
#
_entry.id   AF-A0A081DBJ4-F1
#
_cell.length_a   1.000
_cell.length_b   1.000
_cell.length_c   1.000
_cell.angle_alpha   90.00
_cell.angle_beta   90.00
_cell.angle_gamma   90.00
#
_symmetry.space_group_name_H-M   'P 1'
#
loop_
_entity.id
_entity.type
_entity.pdbx_description
1 polymer ?
#
loop_
_entity_poly.entity_id
_entity_poly.type
_entity_poly.pdbx_seq_one_letter_code
_entity_poly.pdbx_strand_id
1 'polypeptide(L)'
;MGDITTVAGFRKMQEQFPTVDHWMLGRGLIADPFLPSMIKADTEVYPENRWEIFREFHDTIYQEYDAFLQGPTPIKMKMQGFWEYWSQTFPNPQKAFKAIKKANNPRAYNQAVNDNLKTVNR
;
A
#
# COMPACT_ATOMS: atom_id res chain seq x y z
N MET A 1 -13.45 -7.00 13.94
CA MET A 1 -12.52 -8.15 14.06
C MET A 1 -12.11 -8.55 12.65
N GLY A 2 -10.83 -8.82 12.38
CA GLY A 2 -10.44 -9.47 11.12
C GLY A 2 -9.43 -8.76 10.19
N ASP A 3 -8.78 -7.66 10.59
CA ASP A 3 -7.71 -7.10 9.73
C ASP A 3 -6.37 -7.78 10.02
N ILE A 4 -6.00 -8.74 9.18
CA ILE A 4 -4.65 -9.27 9.12
C ILE A 4 -3.80 -8.26 8.33
N THR A 5 -2.90 -7.58 9.02
CA THR A 5 -2.02 -6.54 8.45
C THR A 5 -0.54 -6.90 8.54
N THR A 6 -0.20 -8.03 9.16
CA THR A 6 1.18 -8.52 9.30
C THR A 6 1.23 -10.04 9.25
N VAL A 7 2.38 -10.60 8.89
CA VAL A 7 2.64 -12.05 8.87
C VAL A 7 2.54 -12.64 10.28
N ALA A 8 3.12 -11.97 11.28
CA ALA A 8 2.97 -12.39 12.68
C ALA A 8 1.51 -12.37 13.16
N GLY A 9 0.71 -11.40 12.71
CA GLY A 9 -0.73 -11.36 12.96
C GLY A 9 -1.45 -12.55 12.32
N PHE A 10 -1.09 -12.91 11.09
CA PHE A 10 -1.61 -14.10 10.41
C PHE A 10 -1.28 -15.38 11.18
N ARG A 11 -0.03 -15.57 11.61
CA ARG A 11 0.40 -16.73 12.40
C ARG A 11 -0.42 -16.91 13.68
N LYS A 12 -0.61 -15.82 14.45
CA LYS A 12 -1.44 -15.83 15.66
C LYS A 12 -2.89 -16.23 15.38
N MET A 13 -3.44 -15.76 14.25
CA MET A 13 -4.80 -16.11 13.85
C MET A 13 -4.90 -17.59 13.44
N GLN A 14 -3.88 -18.14 12.76
CA GLN A 14 -3.83 -19.58 12.45
C GLN A 14 -3.73 -20.45 13.71
N GLU A 15 -2.91 -20.04 14.69
CA GLU A 15 -2.81 -20.74 15.97
C GLU A 15 -4.13 -20.70 16.75
N GLN A 16 -4.82 -19.55 16.73
CA GLN A 16 -6.08 -19.35 17.45
C GLN A 16 -7.27 -20.06 16.77
N PHE A 17 -7.22 -20.21 15.45
CA PHE A 17 -8.31 -20.81 14.65
C PHE A 17 -7.76 -21.84 13.65
N PRO A 18 -7.32 -23.02 14.12
CA PRO A 18 -6.61 -24.01 13.29
C PRO A 18 -7.49 -24.69 12.24
N THR A 19 -8.82 -24.53 12.31
CA THR A 19 -9.78 -25.11 11.35
C THR A 19 -10.19 -24.12 10.25
N VAL A 20 -9.59 -22.93 10.21
CA VAL A 20 -9.92 -21.88 9.22
C VAL A 20 -8.93 -21.95 8.06
N ASP A 21 -9.41 -22.36 6.90
CA ASP A 21 -8.59 -22.51 5.69
C ASP A 21 -8.56 -21.26 4.79
N HIS A 22 -9.50 -20.32 4.98
CA HIS A 22 -9.66 -19.14 4.12
C HIS A 22 -9.72 -17.85 4.96
N TRP A 23 -8.90 -16.88 4.58
CA TRP A 23 -8.75 -15.61 5.30
C TRP A 23 -9.01 -14.43 4.36
N MET A 24 -9.83 -13.47 4.80
CA MET A 24 -10.01 -12.21 4.07
C MET A 24 -8.97 -11.18 4.52
N LEU A 25 -8.08 -10.79 3.61
CA LEU A 25 -7.19 -9.66 3.79
C LEU A 25 -7.95 -8.39 3.37
N GLY A 26 -8.70 -7.80 4.30
CA GLY A 26 -9.47 -6.59 4.05
C GLY A 26 -8.58 -5.37 3.81
N ARG A 27 -8.46 -4.49 4.81
CA ARG A 27 -7.63 -3.28 4.69
C ARG A 27 -6.13 -3.58 4.67
N GLY A 28 -5.73 -4.76 5.15
CA GLY A 28 -4.33 -5.22 5.16
C GLY A 28 -3.72 -5.37 3.77
N LEU A 29 -4.49 -5.85 2.78
CA LEU A 29 -4.01 -5.97 1.40
C LEU A 29 -3.70 -4.61 0.77
N ILE A 30 -4.53 -3.62 1.12
CA ILE A 30 -4.37 -2.25 0.64
C ILE A 30 -3.18 -1.58 1.32
N ALA A 31 -2.98 -1.83 2.62
CA ALA A 31 -1.91 -1.24 3.41
C ALA A 31 -0.52 -1.80 3.04
N ASP A 32 -0.45 -3.09 2.69
CA ASP A 32 0.79 -3.78 2.37
C ASP A 32 0.60 -4.71 1.14
N PRO A 33 1.04 -4.30 -0.06
CA PRO A 33 0.89 -5.11 -1.27
C PRO A 33 1.74 -6.40 -1.27
N PHE A 34 2.68 -6.53 -0.34
CA PHE A 34 3.56 -7.71 -0.21
C PHE A 34 2.99 -8.72 0.76
N LEU A 35 2.06 -8.31 1.63
CA LEU A 35 1.53 -9.15 2.69
C LEU A 35 1.03 -10.53 2.20
N PRO A 36 0.32 -10.66 1.06
CA PRO A 36 -0.12 -11.98 0.59
C PRO A 36 1.05 -12.91 0.23
N SER A 37 2.07 -12.40 -0.45
CA SER A 37 3.23 -13.21 -0.85
C SER A 37 4.09 -13.56 0.36
N MET A 38 4.28 -12.61 1.28
CA MET A 38 4.96 -12.81 2.55
C MET A 38 4.26 -13.83 3.46
N ILE A 39 2.93 -13.78 3.57
CA ILE A 39 2.12 -14.78 4.27
C ILE A 39 2.31 -16.16 3.63
N LYS A 40 2.23 -16.26 2.30
CA LYS A 40 2.37 -17.52 1.58
C LYS A 40 3.76 -18.14 1.73
N ALA A 41 4.80 -17.30 1.79
CA ALA A 41 6.19 -17.73 1.96
C ALA A 41 6.61 -17.84 3.44
N ASP A 42 5.69 -17.60 4.39
CA ASP A 42 5.95 -17.55 5.83
C ASP A 42 7.18 -16.71 6.22
N THR A 43 7.33 -15.54 5.57
CA THR A 43 8.49 -14.66 5.75
C THR A 43 8.06 -13.25 6.04
N GLU A 44 8.79 -12.57 6.93
CA GLU A 44 8.64 -11.12 7.18
C GLU A 44 9.66 -10.29 6.36
N VAL A 45 10.45 -10.97 5.52
CA VAL A 45 11.44 -10.35 4.66
C VAL A 45 10.75 -9.83 3.40
N TYR A 46 10.80 -8.52 3.22
CA TYR A 46 10.35 -7.89 1.97
C TYR A 46 11.25 -8.30 0.80
N PRO A 47 10.68 -8.46 -0.40
CA PRO A 47 11.46 -8.75 -1.60
C PRO A 47 12.44 -7.60 -1.91
N GLU A 48 13.59 -7.93 -2.52
CA GLU A 48 14.61 -6.93 -2.86
C GLU A 48 14.05 -5.84 -3.80
N ASN A 49 13.24 -6.25 -4.78
CA ASN A 49 12.56 -5.36 -5.71
C ASN A 49 11.24 -4.80 -5.17
N ARG A 50 11.04 -4.75 -3.84
CA ARG A 50 9.77 -4.32 -3.23
C ARG A 50 9.25 -3.00 -3.81
N TRP A 51 10.11 -2.01 -4.03
CA TRP A 51 9.65 -0.70 -4.47
C TRP A 51 9.24 -0.64 -5.94
N GLU A 52 9.73 -1.57 -6.76
CA GLU A 52 9.27 -1.77 -8.14
C GLU A 52 7.85 -2.34 -8.12
N ILE A 53 7.64 -3.41 -7.35
CA ILE A 53 6.32 -4.02 -7.14
C ILE A 53 5.34 -3.01 -6.52
N PHE A 54 5.79 -2.20 -5.54
CA PHE A 54 4.96 -1.15 -4.95
C PHE A 54 4.52 -0.13 -6.00
N ARG A 55 5.43 0.29 -6.89
CA ARG A 55 5.12 1.23 -7.96
C ARG A 55 4.07 0.64 -8.90
N GLU A 56 4.26 -0.60 -9.34
CA GLU A 56 3.30 -1.29 -10.20
C GLU A 56 1.91 -1.40 -9.54
N PHE A 57 1.88 -1.76 -8.27
CA PHE A 57 0.64 -1.83 -7.48
C PHE A 57 -0.05 -0.46 -7.36
N HIS A 58 0.72 0.57 -7.00
CA HIS A 58 0.24 1.94 -6.91
C HIS A 58 -0.33 2.41 -8.26
N ASP A 59 0.40 2.21 -9.35
CA ASP A 59 0.03 2.69 -10.67
C ASP A 59 -1.21 1.97 -11.20
N THR A 60 -1.34 0.67 -10.90
CA THR A 60 -2.56 -0.11 -11.21
C THR A 60 -3.78 0.47 -10.50
N ILE A 61 -3.70 0.67 -9.18
CA ILE A 61 -4.78 1.26 -8.39
C ILE A 61 -5.14 2.65 -8.92
N TYR A 62 -4.12 3.48 -9.18
CA TYR A 62 -4.33 4.83 -9.70
C TYR A 62 -5.07 4.81 -11.04
N GLN A 63 -4.62 3.99 -12.00
CA GLN A 63 -5.23 3.90 -13.32
C GLN A 63 -6.67 3.38 -13.27
N GLU A 64 -6.94 2.35 -12.48
CA GLU A 64 -8.29 1.81 -12.31
C GLU A 64 -9.25 2.84 -11.71
N TYR A 65 -8.82 3.57 -10.68
CA TYR A 65 -9.64 4.63 -10.09
C TYR A 65 -9.82 5.83 -11.02
N ASP A 66 -8.81 6.19 -11.82
CA ASP A 66 -8.92 7.29 -12.79
C ASP A 66 -9.95 6.95 -13.87
N ALA A 67 -9.89 5.72 -14.39
CA ALA A 67 -10.86 5.21 -15.36
C ALA A 67 -12.28 5.10 -14.77
N PHE A 68 -12.40 4.64 -13.52
CA PHE A 68 -13.70 4.45 -12.86
C PHE A 68 -14.37 5.76 -12.44
N LEU A 69 -13.62 6.73 -11.92
CA LEU A 69 -14.17 7.91 -11.26
C LEU A 69 -14.45 9.09 -12.18
N GLN A 70 -14.07 9.03 -13.47
CA GLN A 70 -14.34 10.04 -14.50
C GLN A 70 -14.34 11.49 -13.98
N GLY A 71 -13.18 11.97 -13.49
CA GLY A 71 -13.02 13.34 -13.02
C GLY A 71 -11.80 13.56 -12.11
N PRO A 72 -11.25 14.78 -12.03
CA PRO A 72 -9.94 15.04 -11.41
C PRO A 72 -9.93 15.06 -9.87
N THR A 73 -11.08 15.27 -9.21
CA THR A 73 -11.16 15.46 -7.75
C THR A 73 -11.41 14.18 -6.93
N PRO A 74 -12.21 13.20 -7.39
CA PRO A 74 -12.47 11.98 -6.63
C PRO A 74 -11.23 11.09 -6.40
N ILE A 75 -10.33 11.00 -7.38
CA ILE A 75 -9.17 10.09 -7.31
C ILE A 75 -8.18 10.51 -6.22
N LYS A 76 -7.88 11.81 -6.10
CA LYS A 76 -6.93 12.33 -5.11
C LYS A 76 -7.34 11.93 -3.68
N MET A 77 -8.62 12.06 -3.34
CA MET A 77 -9.10 11.73 -2.00
C MET A 77 -8.98 10.23 -1.72
N LYS A 78 -9.27 9.38 -2.71
CA LYS A 78 -9.09 7.93 -2.61
C LYS A 78 -7.62 7.56 -2.39
N MET A 79 -6.74 8.10 -3.22
CA MET A 79 -5.30 7.85 -3.10
C MET A 79 -4.74 8.36 -1.77
N GLN A 80 -5.20 9.51 -1.27
CA GLN A 80 -4.77 10.00 0.05
C GLN A 80 -5.09 9.02 1.18
N GLY A 81 -6.25 8.35 1.14
CA GLY A 81 -6.59 7.33 2.12
C GLY A 81 -5.60 6.15 2.10
N PHE A 82 -5.12 5.74 0.93
CA PHE A 82 -4.07 4.73 0.82
C PHE A 82 -2.72 5.22 1.34
N TRP A 83 -2.37 6.47 1.04
CA TRP A 83 -1.12 7.08 1.50
C TRP A 83 -1.04 7.30 3.02
N GLU A 84 -2.15 7.23 3.77
CA GLU A 84 -2.11 7.16 5.23
C GLU A 84 -1.38 5.90 5.72
N TYR A 85 -1.52 4.79 4.98
CA TYR A 85 -0.84 3.53 5.26
C TYR A 85 0.53 3.49 4.58
N TRP A 86 0.59 3.75 3.28
CA TRP A 86 1.85 3.62 2.53
C TRP A 86 2.92 4.58 3.01
N SER A 87 2.58 5.78 3.48
CA SER A 87 3.60 6.69 4.00
C SER A 87 4.38 6.11 5.19
N GLN A 88 3.79 5.22 5.97
CA GLN A 88 4.44 4.58 7.13
C GLN A 88 5.61 3.66 6.73
N THR A 89 5.66 3.21 5.48
CA THR A 89 6.76 2.36 4.98
C THR A 89 7.99 3.17 4.55
N PHE A 90 7.86 4.50 4.42
CA PHE A 90 8.96 5.37 4.03
C PHE A 90 9.78 5.82 5.26
N PRO A 91 11.08 6.11 5.10
CA PRO A 91 11.93 6.60 6.20
C PRO A 91 11.43 7.88 6.88
N ASN A 92 10.65 8.70 6.17
CA ASN A 92 10.01 9.89 6.73
C ASN A 92 8.52 9.95 6.36
N PRO A 93 7.65 9.29 7.14
CA PRO A 93 6.23 9.16 6.82
C PRO A 93 5.51 10.50 6.71
N GLN A 94 5.80 11.42 7.63
CA GLN A 94 5.17 12.74 7.65
C GLN A 94 5.49 13.55 6.38
N LYS A 95 6.75 13.52 5.93
CA LYS A 95 7.18 14.19 4.70
C LYS A 95 6.54 13.54 3.47
N ALA A 96 6.55 12.20 3.40
CA ALA A 96 5.97 11.45 2.30
C ALA A 96 4.48 11.75 2.14
N PHE A 97 3.72 11.69 3.24
CA PHE A 97 2.28 11.97 3.23
C PHE A 97 1.97 13.44 2.92
N LYS A 98 2.74 14.37 3.49
CA LYS A 98 2.56 15.82 3.25
C LYS A 98 2.76 16.20 1.78
N ALA A 99 3.71 15.57 1.08
CA ALA A 99 3.93 15.79 -0.35
C ALA A 99 2.69 15.42 -1.16
N ILE A 100 2.10 14.26 -0.87
CA ILE A 100 0.87 13.77 -1.54
C ILE A 100 -0.33 14.66 -1.23
N LYS A 101 -0.49 15.13 0.01
CA LYS A 101 -1.58 16.04 0.38
C LYS A 101 -1.53 17.37 -0.38
N LYS A 102 -0.32 17.89 -0.60
CA LYS A 102 -0.07 19.17 -1.30
C LYS A 102 -0.23 19.08 -2.82
N ALA A 103 -0.22 17.89 -3.41
CA ALA A 103 -0.41 17.73 -4.84
C ALA A 103 -1.86 18.04 -5.25
N ASN A 104 -2.07 19.09 -6.05
CA ASN A 104 -3.41 19.59 -6.40
C ASN A 104 -3.86 19.25 -7.83
N ASN A 105 -3.06 18.50 -8.57
CA ASN A 105 -3.39 18.01 -9.91
C ASN A 105 -2.64 16.69 -10.17
N PRO A 106 -3.03 15.91 -11.20
CA PRO A 106 -2.41 14.63 -11.53
C PRO A 106 -0.89 14.71 -11.72
N ARG A 107 -0.40 15.76 -12.40
CA ARG A 107 1.04 15.95 -12.62
C ARG A 107 1.81 16.16 -11.32
N ALA A 108 1.30 17.01 -10.42
CA ALA A 108 1.89 17.25 -9.12
C ALA A 108 1.84 16.00 -8.23
N TYR A 109 0.78 15.19 -8.36
CA TYR A 109 0.63 13.94 -7.63
C TYR A 109 1.69 12.93 -8.08
N ASN A 110 1.80 12.67 -9.38
CA ASN A 110 2.80 11.77 -9.95
C ASN A 110 4.23 12.20 -9.60
N GLN A 111 4.50 13.51 -9.59
CA GLN A 111 5.79 14.04 -9.13
C GLN A 111 6.05 13.72 -7.66
N ALA A 112 5.08 13.94 -6.77
CA ALA A 112 5.21 13.64 -5.34
C ALA A 112 5.44 12.14 -5.08
N VAL A 113 4.73 11.26 -5.80
CA VAL A 113 4.95 9.81 -5.72
C VAL A 113 6.37 9.45 -6.14
N ASN A 114 6.83 9.97 -7.28
CA ASN A 114 8.19 9.73 -7.78
C ASN A 114 9.26 10.21 -6.82
N ASP A 115 9.10 11.39 -6.23
CA ASP A 115 10.07 11.93 -5.27
C ASP A 115 10.10 11.15 -3.96
N ASN A 116 8.95 10.62 -3.51
CA ASN A 116 8.92 9.67 -2.40
C ASN A 116 9.69 8.40 -2.74
N LEU A 117 9.45 7.78 -3.90
CA LEU A 117 10.12 6.54 -4.31
C LEU A 117 11.64 6.70 -4.54
N LYS A 118 12.10 7.86 -5.00
CA LYS A 118 13.56 8.16 -5.08
C LYS A 118 14.26 8.14 -3.72
N THR A 119 13.54 8.34 -2.62
CA THR A 119 14.15 8.31 -1.27
C THR A 119 14.51 6.90 -0.82
N VAL A 120 13.97 5.88 -1.50
CA VAL A 120 14.06 4.47 -1.11
C VAL A 120 14.59 3.56 -2.22
N ASN A 121 14.65 4.02 -3.48
CA ASN A 121 15.30 3.36 -4.61
C ASN A 121 16.73 3.88 -4.82
N ARG A 122 17.65 3.56 -3.90
CA ARG A 122 19.07 3.89 -4.03
C ARG A 122 19.91 2.65 -4.26
#